data_AF-A0A385TI39-F1
#
_entry.id   AF-A0A385TI39-F1
#
_cell.length_a   1.000
_cell.length_b   1.000
_cell.length_c   1.000
_cell.angle_alpha   90.00
_cell.angle_beta   90.00
_cell.angle_gamma   90.00
#
_symmetry.space_group_name_H-M   'P 1'
#
loop_
_entity.id
_entity.type
_entity.pdbx_description
1 polymer ?
#
loop_
_entity_poly.entity_id
_entity_poly.type
_entity_poly.pdbx_seq_one_letter_code
_entity_poly.pdbx_strand_id
1 'polypeptide(L)'
;MKLENLMVPSFWKTEMRQKYYQLQEDNRKLVVLFPGKNYPCDKPILHFAGASAIQCGYDLMVLEYGYQAARTDLDIHDLQRVIEESHESVQRIISKYNEVVFISKSIGTIVAGEVHGKLDIPIKHLFLTPIKDTIHYINRFKGLVVYGSKDEVFNHELANQIKLDKGTEVIEIPNANHSLEADHAPESVEILSKLVGIYMNFLNE
;
A
#
# COMPACT_ATOMS: atom_id res chain seq x y z
N MET A 1 8.96 -15.91 -13.36
CA MET A 1 8.30 -15.45 -12.12
C MET A 1 7.65 -16.64 -11.42
N LYS A 2 8.04 -16.91 -10.18
CA LYS A 2 7.50 -17.95 -9.29
C LYS A 2 6.47 -17.31 -8.36
N LEU A 3 5.30 -17.92 -8.21
CA LEU A 3 4.32 -17.54 -7.19
C LEU A 3 4.40 -18.53 -6.02
N GLU A 4 4.55 -17.99 -4.81
CA GLU A 4 4.44 -18.71 -3.55
C GLU A 4 3.27 -18.13 -2.75
N ASN A 5 2.51 -18.99 -2.09
CA ASN A 5 1.43 -18.56 -1.19
C ASN A 5 1.89 -18.79 0.24
N LEU A 6 2.19 -17.71 0.96
CA LEU A 6 2.54 -17.78 2.37
C LEU A 6 1.24 -17.83 3.17
N MET A 7 0.96 -19.00 3.73
CA MET A 7 -0.19 -19.20 4.62
C MET A 7 0.17 -18.67 6.02
N VAL A 8 -0.64 -17.76 6.54
CA VAL A 8 -0.46 -17.16 7.86
C VAL A 8 -1.77 -17.31 8.63
N PRO A 9 -1.78 -17.96 9.81
CA PRO A 9 -2.97 -18.05 10.64
C PRO A 9 -3.48 -16.66 11.01
N SER A 10 -4.79 -16.53 11.09
CA SER A 10 -5.43 -15.27 11.46
C SER A 10 -6.31 -15.41 12.70
N PHE A 11 -6.43 -14.32 13.46
CA PHE A 11 -7.37 -14.18 14.55
C PHE A 11 -8.81 -14.58 14.17
N TRP A 12 -9.21 -14.33 12.92
CA TRP A 12 -10.54 -14.66 12.41
C TRP A 12 -10.74 -16.16 12.09
N LYS A 13 -9.94 -17.06 12.70
CA LYS A 13 -10.04 -18.52 12.57
C LYS A 13 -10.00 -18.99 11.11
N THR A 14 -9.24 -18.28 10.28
CA THR A 14 -8.96 -18.58 8.89
C THR A 14 -7.46 -18.44 8.64
N GLU A 15 -7.00 -18.79 7.45
CA GLU A 15 -5.64 -18.51 7.01
C GLU A 15 -5.64 -17.39 5.97
N MET A 16 -4.80 -16.38 6.19
CA MET A 16 -4.49 -15.38 5.17
C MET A 16 -3.59 -16.01 4.11
N ARG A 17 -3.86 -15.69 2.85
CA ARG A 17 -3.05 -16.14 1.71
C ARG A 17 -2.24 -14.97 1.16
N GLN A 18 -1.05 -14.77 1.71
CA GLN A 18 -0.14 -13.73 1.21
C GLN A 18 0.50 -14.23 -0.08
N LYS A 19 0.21 -13.55 -1.20
CA LYS A 19 0.79 -13.91 -2.49
C LYS A 19 2.17 -13.29 -2.62
N TYR A 20 3.15 -14.11 -2.93
CA TYR A 20 4.54 -13.70 -3.03
C TYR A 20 5.12 -14.10 -4.38
N TYR A 21 5.34 -13.10 -5.23
CA TYR A 21 5.85 -13.23 -6.58
C TYR A 21 7.36 -12.94 -6.60
N GLN A 22 8.14 -13.91 -7.04
CA GLN A 22 9.60 -13.84 -7.18
C GLN A 22 9.96 -13.81 -8.66
N LEU A 23 10.63 -12.76 -9.12
CA LEU A 23 10.97 -12.62 -10.54
C LEU A 23 12.13 -13.54 -10.93
N GLN A 24 13.18 -13.53 -10.12
CA GLN A 24 14.40 -14.32 -10.30
C GLN A 24 14.99 -14.71 -8.94
N GLU A 25 15.87 -15.71 -8.95
CA GLU A 25 16.66 -16.06 -7.75
C GLU A 25 17.55 -14.86 -7.36
N ASP A 26 17.72 -14.66 -6.05
CA ASP A 26 18.52 -13.58 -5.45
C ASP A 26 18.10 -12.13 -5.73
N ASN A 27 16.87 -11.87 -6.20
CA ASN A 27 16.36 -10.50 -6.29
C ASN A 27 16.39 -9.81 -4.91
N ARG A 28 16.83 -8.55 -4.88
CA ARG A 28 17.01 -7.75 -3.66
C ARG A 28 16.05 -6.56 -3.56
N LYS A 29 15.11 -6.45 -4.50
CA LYS A 29 14.05 -5.44 -4.53
C LYS A 29 12.68 -6.04 -4.22
N LEU A 30 11.94 -5.44 -3.28
CA LEU A 30 10.58 -5.88 -2.89
C LEU A 30 9.60 -4.72 -2.85
N VAL A 31 8.42 -4.92 -3.45
CA VAL A 31 7.22 -4.12 -3.15
C VAL A 31 6.27 -4.94 -2.28
N VAL A 32 5.73 -4.31 -1.24
CA VAL A 32 4.64 -4.88 -0.43
C VAL A 32 3.39 -4.02 -0.61
N LEU A 33 2.28 -4.64 -1.01
CA LEU A 33 0.98 -3.98 -1.15
C LEU A 33 0.15 -4.15 0.13
N PHE A 34 -0.32 -3.04 0.69
CA PHE A 34 -1.20 -3.00 1.86
C PHE A 34 -2.62 -2.57 1.44
N PRO A 35 -3.62 -3.46 1.52
CA PRO A 35 -4.98 -3.16 1.10
C PRO A 35 -5.67 -2.15 2.02
N GLY A 36 -6.76 -1.55 1.52
CA GLY A 36 -7.67 -0.71 2.30
C GLY A 36 -8.85 -1.51 2.88
N LYS A 37 -9.71 -0.87 3.70
CA LYS A 37 -10.78 -1.54 4.46
C LYS A 37 -11.65 -2.44 3.57
N ASN A 38 -12.25 -1.84 2.55
CA ASN A 38 -13.07 -2.52 1.54
C ASN A 38 -12.40 -2.48 0.16
N TYR A 39 -11.06 -2.44 0.15
CA TYR A 39 -10.26 -2.29 -1.07
C TYR A 39 -9.12 -3.33 -1.08
N PRO A 40 -9.41 -4.60 -1.40
CA PRO A 40 -8.38 -5.63 -1.56
C PRO A 40 -7.40 -5.28 -2.70
N CYS A 41 -6.23 -5.89 -2.69
CA CYS A 41 -5.16 -5.58 -3.65
C CYS A 41 -5.45 -6.02 -5.11
N ASP A 42 -6.51 -6.79 -5.37
CA ASP A 42 -6.95 -7.13 -6.72
C ASP A 42 -7.78 -6.03 -7.39
N LYS A 43 -8.15 -4.97 -6.66
CA LYS A 43 -8.82 -3.81 -7.23
C LYS A 43 -7.85 -2.91 -8.01
N PRO A 44 -8.37 -2.15 -9.00
CA PRO A 44 -7.55 -1.58 -10.08
C PRO A 44 -6.29 -0.83 -9.63
N ILE A 45 -6.39 0.14 -8.71
CA ILE A 45 -5.22 1.00 -8.40
C ILE A 45 -4.08 0.22 -7.72
N LEU A 46 -4.39 -0.82 -6.93
CA LEU A 46 -3.40 -1.68 -6.29
C LEU A 46 -2.96 -2.82 -7.20
N HIS A 47 -3.87 -3.37 -7.99
CA HIS A 47 -3.55 -4.36 -9.01
C HIS A 47 -2.48 -3.82 -9.97
N PHE A 48 -2.71 -2.60 -10.49
CA PHE A 48 -1.76 -1.96 -11.39
C PHE A 48 -0.50 -1.47 -10.67
N ALA A 49 -0.56 -1.11 -9.38
CA ALA A 49 0.66 -0.86 -8.60
C ALA A 49 1.56 -2.12 -8.52
N GLY A 50 0.96 -3.29 -8.29
CA GLY A 50 1.67 -4.57 -8.33
C GLY A 50 2.22 -4.92 -9.72
N ALA A 51 1.44 -4.67 -10.78
CA ALA A 51 1.91 -4.86 -12.15
C ALA A 51 3.10 -3.95 -12.47
N SER A 52 3.05 -2.68 -12.08
CA SER A 52 4.16 -1.72 -12.21
C SER A 52 5.39 -2.18 -11.43
N ALA A 53 5.23 -2.65 -10.19
CA ALA A 53 6.33 -3.21 -9.39
C ALA A 53 7.07 -4.34 -10.12
N ILE A 54 6.31 -5.31 -10.66
CA ILE A 54 6.86 -6.43 -11.43
C ILE A 54 7.60 -5.92 -12.68
N GLN A 55 7.02 -4.96 -13.41
CA GLN A 55 7.66 -4.37 -14.60
C GLN A 55 8.95 -3.61 -14.27
N CYS A 56 9.01 -2.97 -13.09
CA CYS A 56 10.20 -2.30 -12.55
C CYS A 56 11.22 -3.27 -11.91
N GLY A 57 11.02 -4.59 -12.01
CA GLY A 57 11.98 -5.58 -11.53
C GLY A 57 11.92 -5.89 -10.04
N TYR A 58 10.85 -5.52 -9.35
CA TYR A 58 10.65 -5.86 -7.95
C TYR A 58 9.98 -7.23 -7.81
N ASP A 59 10.41 -7.99 -6.80
CA ASP A 59 9.53 -9.01 -6.24
C ASP A 59 8.31 -8.34 -5.61
N LEU A 60 7.21 -9.05 -5.51
CA LEU A 60 5.94 -8.49 -5.05
C LEU A 60 5.32 -9.35 -3.97
N MET A 61 5.05 -8.75 -2.81
CA MET A 61 4.19 -9.33 -1.79
C MET A 61 2.84 -8.61 -1.80
N VAL A 62 1.77 -9.37 -1.97
CA VAL A 62 0.40 -8.86 -1.96
C VAL A 62 -0.26 -9.32 -0.68
N LEU A 63 -0.55 -8.36 0.22
CA LEU A 63 -1.18 -8.69 1.49
C LEU A 63 -2.68 -8.91 1.36
N GLU A 64 -3.18 -9.87 2.13
CA GLU A 64 -4.58 -10.11 2.46
C GLU A 64 -4.70 -10.03 3.98
N TYR A 65 -5.61 -9.20 4.48
CA TYR A 65 -5.85 -9.11 5.93
C TYR A 65 -6.77 -10.23 6.41
N GLY A 66 -6.64 -10.59 7.69
CA GLY A 66 -7.41 -11.66 8.32
C GLY A 66 -8.92 -11.56 8.12
N TYR A 67 -9.49 -10.37 8.36
CA TYR A 67 -10.93 -10.13 8.16
C TYR A 67 -11.35 -10.23 6.69
N GLN A 68 -10.47 -9.89 5.74
CA GLN A 68 -10.74 -10.02 4.30
C GLN A 68 -10.78 -11.49 3.89
N ALA A 69 -9.81 -12.29 4.36
CA ALA A 69 -9.80 -13.74 4.18
C ALA A 69 -11.04 -14.40 4.79
N ALA A 70 -11.48 -13.90 5.95
CA ALA A 70 -12.68 -14.37 6.65
C ALA A 70 -13.99 -13.83 6.06
N ARG A 71 -13.92 -12.90 5.08
CA ARG A 71 -15.08 -12.23 4.46
C ARG A 71 -16.02 -11.60 5.48
N THR A 72 -15.44 -10.94 6.46
CA THR A 72 -16.17 -10.18 7.48
C THR A 72 -15.76 -8.71 7.45
N ASP A 73 -16.39 -7.88 8.27
CA ASP A 73 -16.04 -6.46 8.39
C ASP A 73 -14.93 -6.26 9.42
N LEU A 74 -14.13 -5.21 9.22
CA LEU A 74 -13.16 -4.76 10.21
C LEU A 74 -13.83 -3.90 11.28
N ASP A 75 -13.78 -4.37 12.54
CA ASP A 75 -13.97 -3.54 13.74
C ASP A 75 -12.67 -2.75 14.02
N ILE A 76 -12.81 -1.49 14.40
CA ILE A 76 -11.67 -0.63 14.73
C ILE A 76 -10.84 -1.17 15.90
N HIS A 77 -11.47 -1.89 16.84
CA HIS A 77 -10.78 -2.53 17.97
C HIS A 77 -9.84 -3.66 17.53
N ASP A 78 -10.05 -4.23 16.34
CA ASP A 78 -9.23 -5.31 15.79
C ASP A 78 -8.10 -4.81 14.86
N LEU A 79 -7.96 -3.49 14.64
CA LEU A 79 -6.89 -2.94 13.79
C LEU A 79 -5.49 -3.36 14.27
N GLN A 80 -5.28 -3.44 15.59
CA GLN A 80 -4.02 -3.92 16.16
C GLN A 80 -3.69 -5.34 15.72
N ARG A 81 -4.70 -6.21 15.58
CA ARG A 81 -4.52 -7.58 15.12
C ARG A 81 -4.09 -7.61 13.65
N VAL A 82 -4.71 -6.78 12.82
CA VAL A 82 -4.32 -6.62 11.41
C VAL A 82 -2.87 -6.18 11.28
N ILE A 83 -2.43 -5.24 12.13
CA ILE A 83 -1.04 -4.76 12.18
C ILE A 83 -0.08 -5.90 12.55
N GLU A 84 -0.40 -6.68 13.58
CA GLU A 84 0.43 -7.80 14.04
C GLU A 84 0.53 -8.92 13.00
N GLU A 85 -0.60 -9.32 12.40
CA GLU A 85 -0.68 -10.30 11.33
C GLU A 85 0.10 -9.85 10.07
N SER A 86 0.00 -8.56 9.72
CA SER A 86 0.73 -7.98 8.58
C SER A 86 2.23 -7.94 8.86
N HIS A 87 2.63 -7.54 10.07
CA HIS A 87 4.03 -7.57 10.48
C HIS A 87 4.58 -9.00 10.43
N GLU A 88 3.82 -9.98 10.94
CA GLU A 88 4.23 -11.39 10.92
C GLU A 88 4.39 -11.90 9.48
N SER A 89 3.48 -11.51 8.59
CA SER A 89 3.54 -11.86 7.18
C SER A 89 4.80 -11.29 6.53
N VAL A 90 5.06 -10.00 6.74
CA VAL A 90 6.17 -9.27 6.08
C VAL A 90 7.53 -9.71 6.62
N GLN A 91 7.68 -9.86 7.95
CA GLN A 91 8.96 -10.22 8.58
C GLN A 91 9.52 -11.57 8.08
N ARG A 92 8.66 -12.48 7.62
CA ARG A 92 9.06 -13.81 7.11
C ARG A 92 9.96 -13.74 5.87
N ILE A 93 9.86 -12.68 5.06
CA ILE A 93 10.61 -12.58 3.81
C ILE A 93 11.46 -11.32 3.68
N ILE A 94 11.18 -10.28 4.46
CA ILE A 94 11.72 -8.94 4.19
C ILE A 94 13.24 -8.84 4.38
N SER A 95 13.83 -9.67 5.26
CA SER A 95 15.24 -9.58 5.67
C SER A 95 16.25 -9.83 4.54
N LYS A 96 15.84 -10.47 3.44
CA LYS A 96 16.72 -10.70 2.28
C LYS A 96 16.73 -9.54 1.28
N TYR A 97 15.88 -8.54 1.46
CA TYR A 97 15.73 -7.40 0.56
C TYR A 97 16.47 -6.18 1.06
N ASN A 98 17.10 -5.46 0.13
CA ASN A 98 17.88 -4.26 0.43
C ASN A 98 17.13 -2.99 0.02
N GLU A 99 16.21 -3.13 -0.94
CA GLU A 99 15.39 -2.04 -1.48
C GLU A 99 13.92 -2.44 -1.33
N VAL A 100 13.23 -1.79 -0.39
CA VAL A 100 11.85 -2.12 -0.05
C VAL A 100 10.94 -0.91 -0.21
N VAL A 101 9.82 -1.13 -0.88
CA VAL A 101 8.77 -0.14 -1.07
C VAL A 101 7.45 -0.67 -0.51
N PHE A 102 6.78 0.13 0.31
CA PHE A 102 5.42 -0.14 0.75
C PHE A 102 4.46 0.73 -0.05
N ILE A 103 3.49 0.11 -0.73
CA ILE A 103 2.40 0.80 -1.41
C ILE A 103 1.12 0.48 -0.66
N SER A 104 0.43 1.50 -0.16
CA SER A 104 -0.64 1.32 0.82
C SER A 104 -1.86 2.21 0.54
N LYS A 105 -3.06 1.71 0.87
CA LYS A 105 -4.33 2.41 0.56
C LYS A 105 -5.16 2.69 1.81
N SER A 106 -5.57 3.94 2.06
CA SER A 106 -6.48 4.32 3.15
C SER A 106 -6.03 3.73 4.50
N ILE A 107 -6.85 2.95 5.21
CA ILE A 107 -6.46 2.28 6.47
C ILE A 107 -5.17 1.46 6.35
N GLY A 108 -4.87 0.88 5.17
CA GLY A 108 -3.63 0.15 4.93
C GLY A 108 -2.38 1.02 5.06
N THR A 109 -2.51 2.35 4.95
CA THR A 109 -1.41 3.28 5.16
C THR A 109 -0.99 3.37 6.63
N ILE A 110 -1.93 3.19 7.57
CA ILE A 110 -1.62 3.05 9.00
C ILE A 110 -0.94 1.72 9.25
N VAL A 111 -1.49 0.64 8.68
CA VAL A 111 -0.90 -0.71 8.79
C VAL A 111 0.54 -0.71 8.28
N ALA A 112 0.80 -0.13 7.10
CA ALA A 112 2.13 0.00 6.53
C ALA A 112 3.08 0.81 7.42
N GLY A 113 2.61 1.92 7.99
CA GLY A 113 3.38 2.77 8.89
C GLY A 113 3.77 2.07 10.20
N GLU A 114 2.83 1.36 10.82
CA GLU A 114 3.04 0.57 12.03
C GLU A 114 3.98 -0.62 11.79
N VAL A 115 3.76 -1.34 10.69
CA VAL A 115 4.63 -2.45 10.28
C VAL A 115 6.06 -1.95 10.04
N HIS A 116 6.24 -0.84 9.32
CA HIS A 116 7.56 -0.23 9.15
C HIS A 116 8.16 0.20 10.51
N GLY A 117 7.37 0.75 11.43
CA GLY A 117 7.85 1.12 12.76
C GLY A 117 8.37 -0.04 13.61
N LYS A 118 7.99 -1.29 13.30
CA LYS A 118 8.47 -2.52 13.95
C LYS A 118 9.67 -3.16 13.23
N LEU A 119 10.04 -2.67 12.05
CA LEU A 119 11.13 -3.19 11.24
C LEU A 119 12.34 -2.26 11.32
N ASP A 120 13.54 -2.83 11.32
CA ASP A 120 14.80 -2.07 11.39
C ASP A 120 15.50 -2.02 10.02
N ILE A 121 14.73 -1.65 8.98
CA ILE A 121 15.26 -1.45 7.62
C ILE A 121 14.65 -0.19 7.00
N PRO A 122 15.37 0.50 6.10
CA PRO A 122 14.81 1.64 5.38
C PRO A 122 13.76 1.18 4.36
N ILE A 123 12.58 1.82 4.41
CA ILE A 123 11.47 1.55 3.48
C ILE A 123 11.00 2.86 2.85
N LYS A 124 10.88 2.90 1.52
CA LYS A 124 10.21 3.99 0.78
C LYS A 124 8.69 3.74 0.80
N HIS A 125 7.88 4.79 0.95
CA HIS A 125 6.42 4.64 0.99
C HIS A 125 5.74 5.32 -0.20
N LEU A 126 4.71 4.67 -0.74
CA LEU A 126 3.69 5.29 -1.59
C LEU A 126 2.33 5.16 -0.91
N PHE A 127 1.79 6.28 -0.47
CA PHE A 127 0.50 6.36 0.22
C PHE A 127 -0.60 6.78 -0.74
N LEU A 128 -1.58 5.90 -0.96
CA LEU A 128 -2.75 6.15 -1.79
C LEU A 128 -3.96 6.51 -0.93
N THR A 129 -4.50 7.72 -1.11
CA THR A 129 -5.67 8.22 -0.38
C THR A 129 -5.54 7.92 1.12
N PRO A 130 -4.49 8.43 1.79
CA PRO A 130 -4.24 8.14 3.21
C PRO A 130 -5.41 8.62 4.09
N ILE A 131 -5.36 8.39 5.39
CA ILE A 131 -6.33 8.99 6.32
C ILE A 131 -5.60 9.93 7.28
N LYS A 132 -6.35 10.70 8.07
CA LYS A 132 -5.78 11.70 9.00
C LYS A 132 -4.67 11.11 9.89
N ASP A 133 -4.92 9.93 10.46
CA ASP A 133 -3.97 9.27 11.36
C ASP A 133 -2.76 8.68 10.62
N THR A 134 -2.66 8.81 9.30
CA THR A 134 -1.47 8.45 8.54
C THR A 134 -0.43 9.58 8.51
N ILE A 135 -0.84 10.83 8.77
CA ILE A 135 0.01 12.03 8.59
C ILE A 135 1.30 11.93 9.40
N HIS A 136 1.28 11.39 10.62
CA HIS A 136 2.51 11.24 11.39
C HIS A 136 3.48 10.22 10.77
N TYR A 137 2.98 9.18 10.11
CA TYR A 137 3.82 8.24 9.34
C TYR A 137 4.41 8.90 8.10
N ILE A 138 3.60 9.66 7.36
CA ILE A 138 4.05 10.43 6.19
C ILE A 138 5.14 11.44 6.59
N ASN A 139 4.99 12.08 7.75
CA ASN A 139 5.97 13.05 8.26
C ASN A 139 7.21 12.38 8.91
N ARG A 140 7.14 11.09 9.19
CA ARG A 140 8.25 10.31 9.75
C ARG A 140 9.08 9.65 8.66
N PHE A 141 8.45 9.15 7.61
CA PHE A 141 9.07 8.36 6.56
C PHE A 141 9.10 9.11 5.22
N LYS A 142 10.08 8.81 4.38
CA LYS A 142 10.18 9.39 3.03
C LYS A 142 9.25 8.66 2.07
N GLY A 143 8.67 9.38 1.11
CA GLY A 143 7.79 8.75 0.16
C GLY A 143 6.98 9.72 -0.69
N LEU A 144 5.99 9.15 -1.36
CA LEU A 144 5.03 9.84 -2.21
C LEU A 144 3.63 9.67 -1.63
N VAL A 145 2.86 10.75 -1.58
CA VAL A 145 1.44 10.73 -1.25
C VAL A 145 0.65 11.06 -2.50
N VAL A 146 -0.34 10.24 -2.83
CA VAL A 146 -1.28 10.49 -3.92
C VAL A 146 -2.69 10.48 -3.36
N TYR A 147 -3.45 11.54 -3.58
CA TYR A 147 -4.84 11.65 -3.12
C TYR A 147 -5.73 12.32 -4.17
N GLY A 148 -7.04 12.21 -4.03
CA GLY A 148 -7.99 12.82 -4.96
C GLY A 148 -8.52 14.16 -4.45
N SER A 149 -8.70 15.13 -5.34
CA SER A 149 -9.26 16.45 -4.98
C SER A 149 -10.72 16.41 -4.49
N LYS A 150 -11.46 15.34 -4.79
CA LYS A 150 -12.81 15.05 -4.26
C LYS A 150 -12.80 13.96 -3.18
N ASP A 151 -11.65 13.71 -2.55
CA ASP A 151 -11.54 12.78 -1.44
C ASP A 151 -12.11 13.41 -0.15
N GLU A 152 -13.27 12.91 0.29
CA GLU A 152 -13.95 13.38 1.50
C GLU A 152 -13.25 12.91 2.80
N VAL A 153 -12.35 11.94 2.73
CA VAL A 153 -11.62 11.39 3.88
C VAL A 153 -10.26 12.05 4.03
N PHE A 154 -9.58 12.37 2.92
CA PHE A 154 -8.28 13.04 2.89
C PHE A 154 -8.29 14.22 1.94
N ASN A 155 -8.60 15.39 2.51
CA ASN A 155 -8.74 16.63 1.75
C ASN A 155 -7.45 17.47 1.77
N HIS A 156 -7.49 18.60 1.05
CA HIS A 156 -6.39 19.55 0.96
C HIS A 156 -5.94 20.11 2.33
N GLU A 157 -6.83 20.24 3.32
CA GLU A 157 -6.46 20.68 4.67
C GLU A 157 -5.58 19.66 5.41
N LEU A 158 -5.83 18.37 5.21
CA LEU A 158 -4.99 17.29 5.72
C LEU A 158 -3.67 17.20 4.95
N ALA A 159 -3.70 17.38 3.62
CA ALA A 159 -2.49 17.41 2.80
C ALA A 159 -1.52 18.52 3.24
N ASN A 160 -2.03 19.71 3.61
CA ASN A 160 -1.22 20.83 4.11
C ASN A 160 -0.53 20.58 5.45
N GLN A 161 -0.88 19.51 6.18
CA GLN A 161 -0.21 19.12 7.42
C GLN A 161 1.04 18.26 7.16
N ILE A 162 1.28 17.86 5.90
CA ILE A 162 2.46 17.13 5.48
C ILE A 162 3.67 18.07 5.40
N LYS A 163 4.77 17.68 6.03
CA LYS A 163 6.03 18.42 6.05
C LYS A 163 6.87 18.04 4.83
N LEU A 164 6.89 18.91 3.83
CA LEU A 164 7.59 18.68 2.56
C LEU A 164 9.13 18.78 2.65
N ASP A 165 9.66 19.21 3.79
CA ASP A 165 11.11 19.39 4.03
C ASP A 165 11.90 18.07 4.15
N LYS A 166 11.22 16.93 4.20
CA LYS A 166 11.84 15.59 4.36
C LYS A 166 12.01 14.78 3.07
N GLY A 167 11.75 15.37 1.91
CA GLY A 167 11.75 14.64 0.64
C GLY A 167 10.50 13.78 0.46
N THR A 168 9.37 14.27 0.99
CA THR A 168 8.04 13.71 0.74
C THR A 168 7.37 14.53 -0.35
N GLU A 169 6.94 13.87 -1.42
CA GLU A 169 6.15 14.49 -2.48
C GLU A 169 4.65 14.25 -2.26
N VAL A 170 3.82 15.21 -2.67
CA VAL A 170 2.37 15.10 -2.58
C VAL A 170 1.77 15.44 -3.95
N ILE A 171 1.00 14.50 -4.51
CA ILE A 171 0.29 14.63 -5.78
C ILE A 171 -1.21 14.59 -5.52
N GLU A 172 -1.91 15.65 -5.90
CA GLU A 172 -3.36 15.70 -5.94
C GLU A 172 -3.86 15.31 -7.34
N ILE A 173 -4.80 14.37 -7.42
CA ILE A 173 -5.46 13.96 -8.66
C ILE A 173 -6.77 14.74 -8.82
N PRO A 174 -6.91 15.58 -9.86
CA PRO A 174 -8.15 16.31 -10.12
C PRO A 174 -9.36 15.38 -10.30
N ASN A 175 -10.52 15.81 -9.78
CA ASN A 175 -11.82 15.13 -9.83
C ASN A 175 -11.91 13.72 -9.22
N ALA A 176 -10.83 13.21 -8.63
CA ALA A 176 -10.79 11.87 -8.09
C ALA A 176 -11.31 11.82 -6.63
N ASN A 177 -12.07 10.77 -6.31
CA ASN A 177 -12.59 10.50 -4.97
C ASN A 177 -11.61 9.64 -4.12
N HIS A 178 -12.04 9.15 -2.96
CA HIS A 178 -11.25 8.30 -2.05
C HIS A 178 -10.85 6.92 -2.63
N SER A 179 -11.44 6.50 -3.74
CA SER A 179 -11.02 5.30 -4.49
C SER A 179 -10.12 5.63 -5.68
N LEU A 180 -9.77 6.90 -5.86
CA LEU A 180 -9.14 7.48 -7.04
C LEU A 180 -9.94 7.22 -8.33
N GLU A 181 -11.26 7.31 -8.22
CA GLU A 181 -12.20 7.24 -9.34
C GLU A 181 -12.89 8.59 -9.52
N ALA A 182 -13.34 8.89 -10.74
CA ALA A 182 -14.19 10.02 -11.06
C ALA A 182 -15.66 9.59 -11.19
N ASP A 183 -16.55 10.56 -11.36
CA ASP A 183 -17.99 10.32 -11.53
C ASP A 183 -18.32 9.54 -12.81
N HIS A 184 -17.45 9.64 -13.83
CA HIS A 184 -17.61 8.97 -15.12
C HIS A 184 -16.51 7.94 -15.34
N ALA A 185 -16.90 6.72 -15.74
CA ALA A 185 -15.97 5.60 -15.91
C ALA A 185 -14.77 5.88 -16.86
N PRO A 186 -14.92 6.57 -18.01
CA PRO A 186 -13.76 6.91 -18.84
C PRO A 186 -12.73 7.77 -18.12
N GLU A 187 -13.17 8.75 -17.33
CA GLU A 187 -12.28 9.61 -16.54
C GLU A 187 -11.57 8.81 -15.43
N SER A 188 -12.25 7.83 -14.82
CA SER A 188 -11.61 6.89 -13.88
C SER A 188 -10.51 6.06 -14.53
N VAL A 189 -10.68 5.65 -15.79
CA VAL A 189 -9.63 4.94 -16.54
C VAL A 189 -8.46 5.86 -16.87
N GLU A 190 -8.71 7.12 -17.20
CA GLU A 190 -7.65 8.13 -17.39
C GLU A 190 -6.87 8.39 -16.10
N ILE A 191 -7.56 8.50 -14.95
CA ILE A 191 -6.93 8.60 -13.63
C ILE A 191 -6.05 7.37 -13.38
N LEU A 192 -6.58 6.17 -13.61
CA LEU A 192 -5.81 4.94 -13.45
C LEU A 192 -4.56 4.92 -14.33
N SER A 193 -4.66 5.36 -15.58
CA SER A 193 -3.51 5.50 -16.48
C SER A 193 -2.45 6.46 -15.93
N LYS A 194 -2.87 7.62 -15.41
CA LYS A 194 -1.97 8.57 -14.73
C LYS A 194 -1.30 7.95 -13.51
N LEU A 195 -2.04 7.19 -12.70
CA LEU A 195 -1.49 6.47 -11.55
C LEU A 195 -0.42 5.47 -11.96
N VAL A 196 -0.62 4.72 -13.05
CA VAL A 196 0.42 3.82 -13.59
C VAL A 196 1.69 4.60 -13.92
N GLY A 197 1.58 5.77 -14.56
CA GLY A 197 2.72 6.64 -14.82
C GLY A 197 3.45 7.07 -13.55
N ILE A 198 2.69 7.46 -12.51
CA ILE A 198 3.24 7.82 -11.20
C ILE A 198 3.97 6.63 -10.57
N TYR A 199 3.40 5.42 -10.61
CA TYR A 199 4.02 4.21 -10.07
C TYR A 199 5.34 3.90 -10.78
N MET A 200 5.34 3.93 -12.11
CA MET A 200 6.54 3.66 -12.90
C MET A 200 7.65 4.66 -12.63
N ASN A 201 7.33 5.94 -12.47
CA ASN A 201 8.33 6.96 -12.13
C ASN A 201 8.90 6.69 -10.73
N PHE A 202 8.03 6.57 -9.73
CA PHE A 202 8.43 6.38 -8.32
C PHE A 202 9.27 5.11 -8.09
N LEU A 203 8.96 4.02 -8.79
CA LEU A 203 9.65 2.74 -8.64
C LEU A 203 11.00 2.67 -9.37
N ASN A 204 11.25 3.57 -10.33
CA ASN A 204 12.51 3.64 -11.10
C ASN A 204 13.52 4.65 -10.53
N GLU A 205 13.15 5.42 -9.50
CA GLU A 205 14.04 6.33 -8.75
C GLU A 205 14.97 5.59 -7.77
#